data_AF-A0A7X2ILF5-F1
#
_entry.id   AF-A0A7X2ILF5-F1
#
_cell.length_a   1.000
_cell.length_b   1.000
_cell.length_c   1.000
_cell.angle_alpha   90.00
_cell.angle_beta   90.00
_cell.angle_gamma   90.00
#
_symmetry.space_group_name_H-M   'P 1'
#
loop_
_entity.id
_entity.type
_entity.pdbx_description
1 polymer ?
#
loop_
_entity_poly.entity_id
_entity_poly.type
_entity_poly.pdbx_seq_one_letter_code
_entity_poly.pdbx_strand_id
1 'polypeptide(L)'
;MADVDDIGDALTLLAYSGDAISMYAAGSRTVILGRILSVDPELPHFVIELNAGEKLPPGKVTFVAWLRNAKLQFELTDKNWRSAPALPHQVPLTFPETCEVLNRRESTRQETPVGVTFMASFVMNGNPYELPLHDFSVGGIGLRCAKNEAKGLFKGRKLQDVRLDLGPETIIVTEMEIRLTRPYRSFLLGEQLHIGCKFINLDPEMQSRIASLLENMNNAQRKR
;
A
#
# COMPACT_ATOMS: atom_id res chain seq x y z
N MET A 1 0.45 -18.31 6.63
CA MET A 1 1.80 -18.64 7.10
C MET A 1 1.66 -19.10 8.53
N ALA A 2 2.10 -20.32 8.85
CA ALA A 2 1.91 -20.95 10.15
C ALA A 2 3.17 -21.69 10.65
N ASP A 3 4.18 -21.81 9.78
CA ASP A 3 5.48 -22.33 10.15
C ASP A 3 6.25 -21.28 10.95
N VAL A 4 6.92 -21.70 12.02
CA VAL A 4 7.59 -20.79 12.96
C VAL A 4 8.83 -20.14 12.36
N ASP A 5 9.54 -20.85 11.49
CA ASP A 5 10.74 -20.34 10.83
C ASP A 5 10.35 -19.31 9.77
N ASP A 6 9.30 -19.59 8.98
CA ASP A 6 8.72 -18.62 8.03
C ASP A 6 8.25 -17.33 8.74
N ILE A 7 7.64 -17.45 9.92
CA ILE A 7 7.23 -16.30 10.74
C ILE A 7 8.46 -15.54 11.22
N GLY A 8 9.49 -16.25 11.71
CA GLY A 8 10.74 -15.66 12.15
C GLY A 8 11.44 -14.86 11.06
N ASP A 9 11.54 -15.42 9.85
CA ASP A 9 12.11 -14.77 8.68
C ASP A 9 11.33 -13.50 8.29
N ALA A 10 10.00 -13.57 8.28
CA ALA A 10 9.15 -12.43 7.97
C ALA A 10 9.29 -11.29 8.99
N LEU A 11 9.28 -11.62 10.29
CA LEU A 11 9.45 -10.64 11.36
C LEU A 11 10.88 -10.07 11.35
N THR A 12 11.89 -10.89 11.04
CA THR A 12 13.30 -10.45 10.93
C THR A 12 13.46 -9.50 9.76
N LEU A 13 12.82 -9.76 8.62
CA LEU A 13 12.85 -8.84 7.48
C LEU A 13 12.23 -7.48 7.83
N LEU A 14 11.11 -7.48 8.57
CA LEU A 14 10.47 -6.24 9.03
C LEU A 14 11.32 -5.48 10.06
N ALA A 15 12.02 -6.21 10.94
CA ALA A 15 12.97 -5.61 11.88
C ALA A 15 14.13 -4.94 11.13
N TYR A 16 14.66 -5.61 10.12
CA TYR A 16 15.77 -5.14 9.30
C TYR A 16 15.39 -3.93 8.44
N SER A 17 14.21 -3.94 7.80
CA SER A 17 13.74 -2.81 6.98
C SER A 17 13.30 -1.61 7.80
N GLY A 18 12.92 -1.83 9.07
CA GLY A 18 12.33 -0.80 9.92
C GLY A 18 10.92 -0.40 9.46
N ASP A 19 10.24 -1.26 8.71
CA ASP A 19 8.90 -0.98 8.19
C ASP A 19 7.90 -0.75 9.34
N ALA A 20 7.00 0.21 9.14
CA ALA A 20 6.01 0.57 10.14
C ALA A 20 4.99 -0.56 10.36
N ILE A 21 4.62 -0.76 11.62
CA ILE A 21 3.54 -1.64 12.06
C ILE A 21 2.42 -0.82 12.66
N SER A 22 1.21 -1.10 12.20
CA SER A 22 -0.03 -0.55 12.74
C SER A 22 -0.69 -1.59 13.64
N MET A 23 -1.09 -1.18 14.84
CA MET A 23 -1.72 -2.02 15.85
C MET A 23 -3.13 -1.50 16.13
N TYR A 24 -4.11 -2.41 16.07
CA TYR A 24 -5.53 -2.14 16.25
C TYR A 24 -6.06 -2.96 17.43
N ALA A 25 -6.34 -2.28 18.53
CA ALA A 25 -6.93 -2.93 19.69
C ALA A 25 -8.43 -3.19 19.48
N ALA A 26 -8.92 -4.32 20.00
CA ALA A 26 -10.34 -4.66 19.92
C ALA A 26 -11.22 -3.55 20.52
N GLY A 27 -12.20 -3.08 19.74
CA GLY A 27 -13.12 -2.00 20.16
C GLY A 27 -12.53 -0.59 20.08
N SER A 28 -11.25 -0.42 19.74
CA SER A 28 -10.65 0.90 19.52
C SER A 28 -10.73 1.32 18.05
N ARG A 29 -10.88 2.63 17.82
CA ARG A 29 -10.73 3.26 16.50
C ARG A 29 -9.38 3.97 16.34
N THR A 30 -8.60 4.08 17.41
CA THR A 30 -7.25 4.65 17.36
C THR A 30 -6.27 3.58 16.93
N VAL A 31 -5.39 3.97 16.00
CA VAL A 31 -4.28 3.12 15.56
C VAL A 31 -3.06 3.47 16.39
N ILE A 32 -2.37 2.45 16.91
CA ILE A 32 -1.08 2.61 17.55
C ILE A 32 -0.02 2.27 16.51
N LEU A 33 1.00 3.12 16.39
CA LEU A 33 2.10 2.93 15.43
C LEU A 33 3.39 2.56 16.15
N GLY A 34 4.17 1.70 15.49
CA GLY A 34 5.49 1.29 15.94
C GLY A 34 6.24 0.56 14.84
N ARG A 35 7.25 -0.21 15.23
CA ARG A 35 8.05 -1.08 14.36
C ARG A 35 8.48 -2.32 15.12
N ILE A 36 8.90 -3.39 14.42
CA ILE A 36 9.70 -4.44 15.07
C ILE A 36 11.10 -3.87 15.28
N LEU A 37 11.56 -3.92 16.52
CA LEU A 37 12.90 -3.48 16.91
C LEU A 37 13.93 -4.60 16.68
N SER A 38 13.60 -5.81 17.11
CA SER A 38 14.47 -6.97 17.03
C SER A 38 13.68 -8.27 17.09
N VAL A 39 14.25 -9.33 16.55
CA VAL A 39 13.76 -10.71 16.66
C VAL A 39 14.85 -11.53 17.34
N ASP A 40 14.46 -12.38 18.29
CA ASP A 40 15.39 -13.28 18.96
C ASP A 40 15.82 -14.38 17.98
N PRO A 41 17.14 -14.66 17.85
CA PRO A 41 17.64 -15.59 16.84
C PRO A 41 17.41 -17.06 17.19
N GLU A 42 17.07 -17.39 18.43
CA GLU A 42 16.92 -18.77 18.90
C GLU A 42 15.51 -19.08 19.41
N LEU A 43 14.85 -18.09 19.99
CA LEU A 43 13.52 -18.23 20.58
C LEU A 43 12.46 -17.52 19.74
N PRO A 44 11.19 -17.98 19.75
CA PRO A 44 10.09 -17.35 19.03
C PRO A 44 9.61 -16.08 19.75
N HIS A 45 10.51 -15.12 19.92
CA HIS A 45 10.29 -13.84 20.59
C HIS A 45 10.77 -12.70 19.72
N PHE A 46 10.10 -11.56 19.86
CA PHE A 46 10.50 -10.33 19.21
C PHE A 46 10.15 -9.15 20.11
N VAL A 47 10.77 -8.02 19.83
CA VAL A 47 10.49 -6.77 20.54
C VAL A 47 9.94 -5.79 19.54
N ILE A 48 8.83 -5.15 19.87
CA ILE A 48 8.35 -3.97 19.13
C ILE A 48 8.75 -2.70 19.86
N GLU A 49 8.97 -1.65 19.09
CA GLU A 49 9.13 -0.28 19.58
C GLU A 49 7.92 0.54 19.15
N LEU A 50 7.20 1.09 20.13
CA LEU A 50 6.07 1.99 19.94
C LEU A 50 6.52 3.44 19.85
N ASN A 51 5.68 4.29 19.25
CA ASN A 51 5.88 5.73 19.31
C ASN A 51 5.84 6.25 20.75
N ALA A 52 6.51 7.38 21.00
CA ALA A 52 6.60 7.98 22.33
C ALA A 52 5.20 8.26 22.92
N GLY A 53 4.98 7.77 24.16
CA GLY A 53 3.72 7.94 24.88
C GLY A 53 2.65 6.88 24.59
N GLU A 54 2.84 6.05 23.56
CA GLU A 54 1.91 4.99 23.21
C GLU A 54 2.08 3.75 24.09
N LYS A 55 0.98 3.03 24.31
CA LYS A 55 0.95 1.74 25.01
C LYS A 55 -0.11 0.84 24.38
N LEU A 56 0.15 -0.46 24.34
CA LEU A 56 -0.87 -1.43 23.94
C LEU A 56 -1.92 -1.59 25.05
N PRO A 57 -3.21 -1.40 24.74
CA PRO A 57 -4.28 -1.66 25.71
C PRO A 57 -4.45 -3.17 25.92
N PRO A 58 -4.90 -3.60 27.11
CA PRO A 58 -5.04 -5.01 27.43
C PRO A 58 -6.06 -5.69 26.51
N GLY A 59 -5.83 -6.96 26.23
CA GLY A 59 -6.66 -7.81 25.41
C GLY A 59 -6.09 -8.05 24.03
N LYS A 60 -7.00 -8.26 23.08
CA LYS A 60 -6.67 -8.65 21.71
C LYS A 60 -6.23 -7.45 20.88
N VAL A 61 -5.10 -7.60 20.18
CA VAL A 61 -4.55 -6.59 19.28
C VAL A 61 -4.25 -7.25 17.93
N THR A 62 -4.72 -6.61 16.85
CA THR A 62 -4.40 -6.99 15.47
C THR A 62 -3.21 -6.16 14.98
N PHE A 63 -2.16 -6.83 14.52
CA PHE A 63 -0.94 -6.23 13.99
C PHE A 63 -0.99 -6.27 12.47
N VAL A 64 -0.60 -5.17 11.83
CA VAL A 64 -0.59 -5.02 10.37
C VAL A 64 0.70 -4.38 9.93
N ALA A 65 1.41 -5.05 9.03
CA ALA A 65 2.65 -4.56 8.40
C ALA A 65 2.62 -4.81 6.89
N TRP A 66 3.53 -4.16 6.16
CA TRP A 66 3.80 -4.47 4.76
C TRP A 66 5.09 -5.28 4.67
N LEU A 67 4.98 -6.55 4.29
CA LEU A 67 6.11 -7.40 4.01
C LEU A 67 6.39 -7.34 2.51
N ARG A 68 7.35 -6.49 2.10
CA ARG A 68 7.64 -6.18 0.69
C ARG A 68 6.39 -5.66 -0.04
N ASN A 69 5.70 -6.52 -0.79
CA ASN A 69 4.51 -6.20 -1.57
C ASN A 69 3.21 -6.82 -1.03
N ALA A 70 3.30 -7.61 0.06
CA ALA A 70 2.17 -8.26 0.69
C ALA A 70 1.82 -7.60 2.02
N LYS A 71 0.53 -7.58 2.36
CA LYS A 71 0.11 -7.19 3.70
C LYS A 71 0.27 -8.39 4.62
N LEU A 72 1.08 -8.25 5.67
CA LEU A 72 1.18 -9.22 6.76
C LEU A 72 0.21 -8.79 7.86
N GLN A 73 -0.58 -9.73 8.36
CA GLN A 73 -1.49 -9.52 9.48
C GLN A 73 -1.45 -10.69 10.45
N PHE A 74 -1.40 -10.40 11.74
CA PHE A 74 -1.51 -11.41 12.79
C PHE A 74 -2.17 -10.81 14.03
N GLU A 75 -2.54 -11.68 14.97
CA GLU A 75 -3.21 -11.28 16.20
C GLU A 75 -2.48 -11.84 17.40
N LEU A 76 -2.33 -11.02 18.43
CA LEU A 76 -1.84 -11.46 19.75
C LEU A 76 -2.82 -10.98 20.82
N THR A 77 -2.89 -11.70 21.93
CA THR A 77 -3.76 -11.35 23.07
C THR A 77 -2.96 -11.45 24.35
N ASP A 78 -2.88 -10.34 25.09
CA ASP A 78 -2.30 -10.32 26.43
C ASP A 78 -3.16 -9.45 27.34
N LYS A 79 -3.46 -9.94 28.55
CA LYS A 79 -4.21 -9.20 29.56
C LYS A 79 -3.42 -8.03 30.14
N ASN A 80 -2.10 -8.03 29.99
CA ASN A 80 -1.23 -7.00 30.51
C ASN A 80 0.05 -6.89 29.68
N TRP A 81 -0.02 -6.25 28.52
CA TRP A 81 1.16 -5.93 27.70
C TRP A 81 2.20 -5.20 28.55
N ARG A 82 3.36 -5.82 28.76
CA ARG A 82 4.43 -5.25 29.59
C ARG A 82 5.50 -4.63 28.72
N SER A 83 5.80 -3.36 28.98
CA SER A 83 7.01 -2.77 28.45
C SER A 83 8.25 -3.32 29.16
N ALA A 84 9.40 -3.26 28.50
CA ALA A 84 10.68 -3.61 29.11
C ALA A 84 10.97 -2.67 30.31
N PRO A 85 11.52 -3.19 31.44
CA PRO A 85 11.66 -2.45 32.70
C PRO A 85 12.37 -1.09 32.62
N ALA A 86 13.25 -0.88 31.63
CA ALA A 86 14.00 0.36 31.41
C ALA A 86 13.59 1.11 30.12
N LEU A 87 12.74 0.52 29.28
CA LEU A 87 12.43 1.01 27.94
C LEU A 87 10.91 0.96 27.74
N PRO A 88 10.17 2.00 28.19
CA PRO A 88 8.70 1.95 28.27
C PRO A 88 8.01 1.88 26.90
N HIS A 89 8.72 2.21 25.82
CA HIS A 89 8.25 2.11 24.44
C HIS A 89 8.52 0.73 23.83
N GLN A 90 9.29 -0.13 24.49
CA GLN A 90 9.63 -1.46 23.98
C GLN A 90 8.76 -2.52 24.63
N VAL A 91 8.06 -3.32 23.83
CA VAL A 91 7.18 -4.38 24.29
C VAL A 91 7.72 -5.72 23.78
N PRO A 92 8.25 -6.59 24.65
CA PRO A 92 8.58 -7.96 24.28
C PRO A 92 7.31 -8.78 24.01
N LEU A 93 7.34 -9.57 22.95
CA LEU A 93 6.24 -10.36 22.44
C LEU A 93 6.72 -11.76 22.05
N THR A 94 5.81 -12.72 22.04
CA THR A 94 6.02 -14.05 21.45
C THR A 94 5.48 -14.08 20.03
N PHE A 95 6.00 -14.96 19.18
CA PHE A 95 5.49 -15.13 17.82
C PHE A 95 3.99 -15.47 17.84
N PRO A 96 3.22 -14.98 16.85
CA PRO A 96 1.87 -15.44 16.65
C PRO A 96 1.87 -16.89 16.20
N GLU A 97 0.80 -17.62 16.51
CA GLU A 97 0.61 -18.98 15.99
C GLU A 97 0.47 -19.00 14.46
N THR A 98 -0.15 -17.95 13.91
CA THR A 98 -0.34 -17.81 12.46
C THR A 98 -0.27 -16.35 12.02
N CYS A 99 0.19 -16.16 10.79
CA CYS A 99 0.18 -14.91 10.06
C CYS A 99 -0.60 -15.04 8.75
N GLU A 100 -1.51 -14.12 8.50
CA GLU A 100 -2.15 -13.92 7.20
C GLU A 100 -1.23 -13.09 6.29
N VAL A 101 -0.83 -13.67 5.17
CA VAL A 101 -0.06 -12.98 4.12
C VAL A 101 -1.00 -12.73 2.95
N LEU A 102 -1.44 -11.48 2.80
CA LEU A 102 -2.40 -11.08 1.78
C LEU A 102 -1.66 -10.45 0.60
N ASN A 103 -1.38 -11.27 -0.42
CA ASN A 103 -0.93 -10.78 -1.71
C ASN A 103 -2.12 -10.69 -2.68
N ARG A 104 -2.79 -9.53 -2.66
CA ARG A 104 -4.00 -9.29 -3.48
C ARG A 104 -3.72 -8.73 -4.88
N ARG A 105 -2.45 -8.51 -5.25
CA ARG A 105 -2.09 -7.84 -6.50
C ARG A 105 -1.48 -8.84 -7.46
N GLU A 106 -2.10 -8.96 -8.64
CA GLU A 106 -1.60 -9.79 -9.74
C GLU A 106 -0.36 -9.19 -10.42
N SER A 107 -0.10 -7.89 -10.24
CA SER A 107 1.06 -7.20 -10.80
C SER A 107 1.63 -6.14 -9.84
N THR A 108 2.94 -5.95 -9.89
CA THR A 108 3.65 -4.88 -9.19
C THR A 108 3.23 -3.53 -9.75
N ARG A 109 2.97 -2.56 -8.87
CA ARG A 109 2.70 -1.17 -9.24
C ARG A 109 3.96 -0.34 -9.08
N GLN A 110 4.20 0.54 -10.04
CA GLN A 110 5.30 1.50 -10.00
C GLN A 110 4.73 2.91 -9.93
N GLU A 111 5.29 3.71 -9.04
CA GLU A 111 4.96 5.13 -8.95
C GLU A 111 5.50 5.88 -10.15
N THR A 112 4.78 6.91 -10.59
CA THR A 112 5.23 7.80 -11.66
C THR A 112 6.52 8.52 -11.23
N PRO A 113 7.55 8.62 -12.08
CA PRO A 113 8.79 9.27 -11.73
C PRO A 113 8.59 10.75 -11.38
N VAL A 114 9.35 11.25 -10.40
CA VAL A 114 9.35 12.67 -10.06
C VAL A 114 9.78 13.50 -11.28
N GLY A 115 9.00 14.54 -11.60
CA GLY A 115 9.27 15.44 -12.73
C GLY A 115 8.69 14.95 -14.07
N VAL A 116 8.08 13.77 -14.11
CA VAL A 116 7.35 13.28 -15.29
C VAL A 116 5.85 13.37 -15.01
N THR A 117 5.10 13.95 -15.96
CA THR A 117 3.65 14.10 -15.85
C THR A 117 2.97 13.13 -16.80
N PHE A 118 2.46 12.03 -16.25
CA PHE A 118 1.57 11.13 -16.98
C PHE A 118 0.12 11.51 -16.69
N MET A 119 -0.73 11.48 -17.71
CA MET A 119 -2.10 11.98 -17.63
C MET A 119 -3.12 10.96 -18.16
N ALA A 120 -4.29 10.95 -17.54
CA ALA A 120 -5.47 10.27 -18.05
C ALA A 120 -6.53 11.31 -18.45
N SER A 121 -6.96 11.29 -19.70
CA SER A 121 -7.99 12.19 -20.23
C SER A 121 -9.20 11.40 -20.73
N PHE A 122 -10.39 11.81 -20.32
CA PHE A 122 -11.65 11.18 -20.74
C PHE A 122 -12.83 12.13 -20.57
N VAL A 123 -13.97 11.83 -21.19
CA VAL A 123 -15.21 12.59 -21.03
C VAL A 123 -16.24 11.72 -20.33
N MET A 124 -16.86 12.25 -19.27
CA MET A 124 -17.94 11.57 -18.55
C MET A 124 -19.13 12.50 -18.39
N ASN A 125 -20.29 12.08 -18.91
CA ASN A 125 -21.54 12.85 -18.91
C ASN A 125 -21.34 14.28 -19.45
N GLY A 126 -20.58 14.40 -20.54
CA GLY A 126 -20.23 15.68 -21.18
C GLY A 126 -19.17 16.52 -20.45
N ASN A 127 -18.68 16.09 -19.28
CA ASN A 127 -17.62 16.79 -18.56
C ASN A 127 -16.26 16.17 -18.90
N PRO A 128 -15.29 16.96 -19.37
CA PRO A 128 -13.92 16.48 -19.56
C PRO A 128 -13.22 16.31 -18.20
N TYR A 129 -12.38 15.29 -18.11
CA TYR A 129 -11.48 15.01 -16.99
C TYR A 129 -10.06 14.91 -17.53
N GLU A 130 -9.12 15.51 -16.81
CA GLU A 130 -7.68 15.35 -17.02
C GLU A 130 -7.02 15.12 -15.66
N LEU A 131 -6.68 13.87 -15.38
CA LEU A 131 -6.20 13.46 -14.06
C LEU A 131 -4.77 12.95 -14.13
N PRO A 132 -3.86 13.44 -13.25
CA PRO A 132 -2.51 12.91 -13.19
C PRO A 132 -2.50 11.48 -12.66
N LEU A 133 -1.61 10.67 -13.25
CA LEU A 133 -1.29 9.35 -12.73
C LEU A 133 -0.37 9.48 -11.52
N HIS A 134 -0.60 8.62 -10.55
CA HIS A 134 0.24 8.43 -9.38
C HIS A 134 1.08 7.16 -9.49
N ASP A 135 0.44 6.08 -9.92
CA ASP A 135 1.08 4.79 -10.10
C ASP A 135 0.40 4.02 -11.23
N PHE A 136 1.08 3.02 -11.75
CA PHE A 136 0.51 2.13 -12.75
C PHE A 136 1.15 0.75 -12.71
N SER A 137 0.42 -0.23 -13.23
CA SER A 137 0.88 -1.59 -13.50
C SER A 137 0.26 -2.09 -14.81
N VAL A 138 0.64 -3.30 -15.23
CA VAL A 138 0.04 -3.96 -16.39
C VAL A 138 -1.48 -4.16 -16.23
N GLY A 139 -1.98 -4.23 -14.98
CA GLY A 139 -3.40 -4.47 -14.70
C GLY A 139 -4.26 -3.21 -14.47
N GLY A 140 -3.65 -2.02 -14.36
CA GLY A 140 -4.40 -0.78 -14.13
C GLY A 140 -3.55 0.35 -13.59
N ILE A 141 -4.21 1.47 -13.26
CA ILE A 141 -3.53 2.71 -12.83
C ILE A 141 -4.12 3.25 -11.52
N GLY A 142 -3.38 4.15 -10.89
CA GLY A 142 -3.82 4.99 -9.79
C GLY A 142 -3.79 6.44 -10.23
N LEU A 143 -4.90 7.15 -10.06
CA LEU A 143 -5.06 8.57 -10.37
C LEU A 143 -5.16 9.38 -9.08
N ARG A 144 -4.75 10.65 -9.14
CA ARG A 144 -4.92 11.61 -8.04
C ARG A 144 -5.71 12.83 -8.52
N CYS A 145 -6.57 13.34 -7.64
CA CYS A 145 -7.30 14.57 -7.90
C CYS A 145 -7.80 15.20 -6.59
N ALA A 146 -8.16 16.48 -6.66
CA ALA A 146 -8.86 17.14 -5.58
C ALA A 146 -10.30 16.62 -5.48
N LYS A 147 -10.90 16.72 -4.29
CA LYS A 147 -12.25 16.19 -4.02
C LYS A 147 -13.34 16.78 -4.92
N ASN A 148 -13.23 18.05 -5.26
CA ASN A 148 -14.14 18.76 -6.17
C ASN A 148 -14.03 18.30 -7.63
N GLU A 149 -12.86 17.78 -8.04
CA GLU A 149 -12.60 17.25 -9.38
C GLU A 149 -13.10 15.81 -9.55
N ALA A 150 -13.38 15.09 -8.48
CA ALA A 150 -13.78 13.68 -8.53
C ALA A 150 -15.29 13.44 -8.76
N LYS A 151 -16.02 14.44 -9.24
CA LYS A 151 -17.48 14.36 -9.39
C LYS A 151 -17.85 13.16 -10.29
N GLY A 152 -18.64 12.22 -9.79
CA GLY A 152 -19.05 11.04 -10.57
C GLY A 152 -18.04 9.87 -10.59
N LEU A 153 -16.83 10.06 -10.08
CA LEU A 153 -15.75 9.05 -10.05
C LEU A 153 -15.89 8.11 -8.84
N PHE A 154 -16.94 7.30 -8.85
CA PHE A 154 -17.24 6.35 -7.78
C PHE A 154 -16.82 4.92 -8.15
N LYS A 155 -16.52 4.11 -7.13
CA LYS A 155 -16.24 2.67 -7.30
C LYS A 155 -17.35 1.98 -8.12
N GLY A 156 -16.94 1.14 -9.06
CA GLY A 156 -17.80 0.41 -10.01
C GLY A 156 -18.11 1.18 -11.29
N ARG A 157 -17.78 2.48 -11.37
CA ARG A 157 -17.95 3.27 -12.60
C ARG A 157 -17.02 2.77 -13.69
N LYS A 158 -17.57 2.54 -14.88
CA LYS A 158 -16.81 2.33 -16.11
C LYS A 158 -16.53 3.67 -16.79
N LEU A 159 -15.29 3.86 -17.20
CA LEU A 159 -14.78 4.98 -17.96
C LEU A 159 -14.47 4.47 -19.37
N GLN A 160 -15.02 5.13 -20.38
CA GLN A 160 -14.82 4.80 -21.78
C GLN A 160 -13.83 5.78 -22.41
N ASP A 161 -13.17 5.33 -23.47
CA ASP A 161 -12.25 6.13 -24.28
C ASP A 161 -11.21 6.89 -23.43
N VAL A 162 -10.67 6.22 -22.40
CA VAL A 162 -9.66 6.82 -21.54
C VAL A 162 -8.35 6.86 -22.29
N ARG A 163 -7.91 8.07 -22.64
CA ARG A 163 -6.61 8.33 -23.21
C ARG A 163 -5.58 8.45 -22.10
N LEU A 164 -4.64 7.52 -22.05
CA LEU A 164 -3.47 7.56 -21.17
C LEU A 164 -2.28 8.10 -21.96
N ASP A 165 -1.74 9.22 -21.49
CA ASP A 165 -0.46 9.75 -21.91
C ASP A 165 0.61 9.31 -20.91
N LEU A 166 1.44 8.35 -21.33
CA LEU A 166 2.51 7.75 -20.53
C LEU A 166 3.89 8.22 -21.01
N GLY A 167 3.94 9.44 -21.56
CA GLY A 167 5.16 10.05 -22.08
C GLY A 167 5.21 10.09 -23.61
N PRO A 168 6.31 10.62 -24.17
CA PRO A 168 6.37 11.11 -25.56
C PRO A 168 5.99 10.07 -26.63
N GLU A 169 6.25 8.79 -26.36
CA GLU A 169 6.07 7.71 -27.34
C GLU A 169 4.93 6.74 -26.97
N THR A 170 4.28 6.91 -25.81
CA THR A 170 3.30 5.94 -25.32
C THR A 170 1.98 6.62 -25.00
N ILE A 171 1.07 6.56 -25.97
CA ILE A 171 -0.33 6.92 -25.80
C ILE A 171 -1.18 5.67 -25.97
N ILE A 172 -2.07 5.43 -25.02
CA ILE A 172 -2.97 4.26 -25.00
C ILE A 172 -4.39 4.76 -24.85
N VAL A 173 -5.33 4.17 -25.60
CA VAL A 173 -6.77 4.41 -25.41
C VAL A 173 -7.42 3.12 -24.95
N THR A 174 -8.12 3.15 -23.81
CA THR A 174 -8.68 1.94 -23.21
C THR A 174 -9.92 2.22 -22.36
N GLU A 175 -10.66 1.16 -22.04
CA GLU A 175 -11.75 1.20 -21.08
C GLU A 175 -11.26 0.79 -19.69
N MET A 176 -11.76 1.47 -18.67
CA MET A 176 -11.33 1.28 -17.29
C MET A 176 -12.51 1.20 -16.33
N GLU A 177 -12.36 0.45 -15.24
CA GLU A 177 -13.32 0.43 -14.14
C GLU A 177 -12.68 1.00 -12.87
N ILE A 178 -13.37 1.92 -12.19
CA ILE A 178 -12.94 2.42 -10.89
C ILE A 178 -13.12 1.32 -9.84
N ARG A 179 -12.03 0.88 -9.21
CA ARG A 179 -12.02 -0.17 -8.18
C ARG A 179 -11.81 0.36 -6.78
N LEU A 180 -11.26 1.56 -6.64
CA LEU A 180 -10.96 2.20 -5.36
C LEU A 180 -11.18 3.72 -5.45
N THR A 181 -11.78 4.29 -4.41
CA THR A 181 -11.80 5.73 -4.16
C THR A 181 -11.40 5.91 -2.70
N ARG A 182 -10.24 6.51 -2.42
CA ARG A 182 -9.73 6.67 -1.05
C ARG A 182 -9.29 8.12 -0.80
N PRO A 183 -9.82 8.80 0.24
CA PRO A 183 -9.30 10.11 0.63
C PRO A 183 -7.94 9.99 1.31
N TYR A 184 -7.09 10.98 1.11
CA TYR A 184 -5.86 11.18 1.88
C TYR A 184 -5.60 12.68 2.06
N ARG A 185 -4.78 13.04 3.06
CA ARG A 185 -4.31 14.41 3.24
C ARG A 185 -2.93 14.55 2.63
N SER A 186 -2.82 15.43 1.64
CA SER A 186 -1.56 15.97 1.15
C SER A 186 -1.16 17.15 2.03
N PHE A 187 0.14 17.24 2.35
CA PHE A 187 0.68 18.38 3.10
C PHE A 187 0.50 19.70 2.34
N LEU A 188 0.72 19.69 1.03
CA LEU A 188 0.68 20.89 0.17
C LEU A 188 -0.72 21.18 -0.37
N LEU A 189 -1.48 20.13 -0.71
CA LEU A 189 -2.72 20.25 -1.48
C LEU A 189 -3.99 19.95 -0.66
N GLY A 190 -3.86 19.77 0.65
CA GLY A 190 -5.00 19.48 1.52
C GLY A 190 -5.63 18.11 1.26
N GLU A 191 -6.97 18.03 1.33
CA GLU A 191 -7.71 16.78 1.10
C GLU A 191 -7.70 16.41 -0.39
N GLN A 192 -7.19 15.21 -0.69
CA GLN A 192 -7.04 14.66 -2.03
C GLN A 192 -7.67 13.27 -2.11
N LEU A 193 -7.94 12.80 -3.32
CA LEU A 193 -8.47 11.47 -3.59
C LEU A 193 -7.48 10.65 -4.42
N HIS A 194 -7.29 9.40 -4.02
CA HIS A 194 -6.67 8.37 -4.84
C HIS A 194 -7.78 7.53 -5.47
N ILE A 195 -7.85 7.56 -6.80
CA ILE A 195 -8.77 6.76 -7.61
C ILE A 195 -8.00 5.60 -8.25
N GLY A 196 -8.25 4.37 -7.79
CA GLY A 196 -7.63 3.18 -8.38
C GLY A 196 -8.52 2.59 -9.46
N CYS A 197 -7.98 2.38 -10.65
CA CYS A 197 -8.70 1.87 -11.80
C CYS A 197 -8.08 0.57 -12.33
N LYS A 198 -8.92 -0.32 -12.87
CA LYS A 198 -8.52 -1.56 -13.55
C LYS A 198 -8.84 -1.45 -15.04
N PHE A 199 -7.96 -1.96 -15.91
CA PHE A 199 -8.29 -2.11 -17.33
C PHE A 199 -9.37 -3.18 -17.54
N ILE A 200 -10.36 -2.91 -18.37
CA ILE A 200 -11.45 -3.87 -18.62
C ILE A 200 -11.06 -4.84 -19.74
N ASN A 201 -10.56 -4.32 -20.87
CA ASN A 201 -10.19 -5.10 -22.06
C ASN A 201 -8.91 -4.55 -22.69
N LEU A 202 -7.77 -4.71 -22.01
CA LEU A 202 -6.50 -4.25 -22.56
C LEU A 202 -5.96 -5.29 -23.54
N ASP A 203 -5.79 -4.91 -24.80
CA ASP A 203 -5.23 -5.77 -25.86
C ASP A 203 -3.81 -6.25 -25.49
N PRO A 204 -3.41 -7.48 -25.85
CA PRO A 204 -2.07 -8.01 -25.56
C PRO A 204 -0.91 -7.13 -26.03
N GLU A 205 -1.04 -6.44 -27.17
CA GLU A 205 -0.02 -5.52 -27.67
C GLU A 205 0.12 -4.32 -26.72
N MET A 206 -1.00 -3.75 -26.26
CA MET A 206 -1.00 -2.65 -25.30
C MET A 206 -0.45 -3.08 -23.94
N GLN A 207 -0.79 -4.29 -23.48
CA GLN A 207 -0.21 -4.88 -22.27
C GLN A 207 1.30 -4.97 -22.36
N SER A 208 1.82 -5.46 -23.50
CA SER A 208 3.26 -5.55 -23.77
C SER A 208 3.93 -4.17 -23.73
N ARG A 209 3.33 -3.15 -24.37
CA ARG A 209 3.83 -1.77 -24.34
C ARG A 209 3.92 -1.21 -22.91
N ILE A 210 2.89 -1.43 -22.08
CA ILE A 210 2.93 -1.02 -20.66
C ILE A 210 4.01 -1.78 -19.90
N ALA A 211 4.15 -3.08 -20.12
CA ALA A 211 5.16 -3.90 -19.46
C ALA A 211 6.58 -3.41 -19.79
N SER A 212 6.87 -3.14 -21.07
CA SER A 212 8.17 -2.59 -21.50
C SER A 212 8.45 -1.21 -20.89
N LEU A 213 7.43 -0.35 -20.79
CA LEU A 213 7.58 0.96 -20.16
C LEU A 213 7.93 0.83 -18.66
N LEU A 214 7.26 -0.06 -17.93
CA LEU A 214 7.56 -0.37 -16.53
C LEU A 214 8.99 -0.91 -16.37
N GLU A 215 9.43 -1.81 -17.25
CA GLU A 215 10.78 -2.36 -17.21
C GLU A 215 11.85 -1.28 -17.43
N ASN A 216 11.64 -0.41 -18.42
CA ASN A 216 12.52 0.72 -18.71
C ASN A 216 12.62 1.69 -17.53
N MET A 217 11.49 1.98 -16.87
CA MET A 217 11.47 2.83 -15.68
C MET A 217 12.21 2.21 -14.49
N ASN A 218 12.01 0.92 -14.22
CA ASN A 218 12.75 0.20 -13.18
C ASN A 218 14.26 0.23 -13.43
N ASN A 219 14.68 0.03 -14.68
CA ASN A 219 16.10 0.06 -15.04
C ASN A 219 16.71 1.47 -14.91
N ALA A 220 15.94 2.52 -15.23
CA ALA A 220 16.39 3.91 -15.05
C ALA A 220 16.53 4.28 -13.57
N GLN A 221 15.65 3.78 -12.69
CA GLN A 221 15.75 4.01 -11.25
C GLN A 221 16.96 3.30 -10.63
N ARG A 222 17.31 2.09 -11.07
CA ARG A 222 18.47 1.34 -10.55
C ARG A 222 19.84 1.93 -10.92
N LYS A 223 19.90 2.78 -11.95
CA LYS A 223 21.16 3.41 -12.41
C LYS A 223 21.45 4.75 -11.73
N ARG A 224 20.54 5.25 -10.89
CA ARG A 224 20.71 6.45 -10.08
C ARG A 224 21.06 6.07 -8.66
#